data_AF-A0A6V7IGL5-F1
#
_entry.id   AF-A0A6V7IGL5-F1
#
_cell.length_a   1.000
_cell.length_b   1.000
_cell.length_c   1.000
_cell.angle_alpha   90.00
_cell.angle_beta   90.00
_cell.angle_gamma   90.00
#
_symmetry.space_group_name_H-M   'P 1'
#
loop_
_entity.id
_entity.type
_entity.pdbx_description
1 polymer ?
#
loop_
_entity_poly.entity_id
_entity_poly.type
_entity_poly.pdbx_seq_one_letter_code
_entity_poly.pdbx_strand_id
1 'polypeptide(L)' 'IDGKTGKKDNYAAMLDRAVRCAIWMKKQGIKSGDFIGIYTQNHLDTFVPVIAAVFNGIIFHPWGDISSDE' A
#
# COMPACT_ATOMS: atom_id res chain seq x y z
N ILE A 1 -8.70 3.57 11.33
CA ILE A 1 -10.18 3.65 11.23
C ILE A 1 -10.48 4.39 9.94
N ASP A 2 -11.44 3.92 9.16
CA ASP A 2 -11.91 4.61 7.98
C ASP A 2 -12.81 5.78 8.39
N GLY A 3 -12.45 7.01 7.99
CA GLY A 3 -13.16 8.21 8.42
C GLY A 3 -14.57 8.35 7.87
N LYS A 4 -14.86 7.74 6.72
CA LYS A 4 -16.16 7.86 6.03
C LYS A 4 -17.15 6.78 6.50
N THR A 5 -16.68 5.57 6.69
CA THR A 5 -17.51 4.39 6.98
C THR A 5 -17.49 3.99 8.46
N GLY A 6 -16.54 4.51 9.24
CA GLY A 6 -16.32 4.09 10.63
C GLY A 6 -15.72 2.69 10.76
N LYS A 7 -15.39 2.03 9.64
CA LYS A 7 -14.79 0.69 9.64
C LYS A 7 -13.48 0.71 10.42
N LYS A 8 -13.35 -0.21 11.37
CA LYS A 8 -12.13 -0.39 12.16
C LYS A 8 -11.31 -1.52 11.57
N ASP A 9 -10.01 -1.39 11.75
CA ASP A 9 -9.04 -2.42 11.43
C ASP A 9 -8.02 -2.49 12.57
N ASN A 10 -7.25 -3.56 12.60
CA ASN A 10 -6.20 -3.76 13.60
C ASN A 10 -4.84 -4.00 12.93
N TYR A 11 -3.77 -3.78 13.70
CA TYR A 11 -2.40 -3.89 13.19
C TYR A 11 -2.05 -5.31 12.71
N ALA A 12 -2.56 -6.36 13.36
CA ALA A 12 -2.27 -7.74 12.96
C ALA A 12 -2.89 -8.08 11.59
N ALA A 13 -4.13 -7.67 11.37
CA ALA A 13 -4.82 -7.87 10.10
C ALA A 13 -4.18 -7.03 8.97
N MET A 14 -3.78 -5.78 9.25
CA MET A 14 -3.05 -4.96 8.28
C MET A 14 -1.69 -5.59 7.93
N LEU A 15 -0.97 -6.12 8.92
CA LEU A 15 0.31 -6.79 8.72
C LEU A 15 0.16 -8.07 7.87
N ASP A 16 -0.85 -8.90 8.12
CA ASP A 16 -1.13 -10.09 7.29
C ASP A 16 -1.34 -9.69 5.82
N ARG A 17 -2.12 -8.63 5.55
CA ARG A 17 -2.31 -8.11 4.19
C ARG A 17 -1.02 -7.56 3.58
N ALA A 18 -0.21 -6.85 4.34
CA ALA A 18 1.09 -6.34 3.89
C ALA A 18 2.07 -7.47 3.53
N VAL A 19 2.14 -8.53 4.35
CA VAL A 19 2.99 -9.70 4.07
C VAL A 19 2.53 -10.43 2.81
N ARG A 20 1.22 -10.65 2.65
CA ARG A 20 0.66 -11.26 1.43
C ARG A 20 0.98 -10.42 0.19
N CYS A 21 0.84 -9.10 0.29
CA CYS A 21 1.18 -8.17 -0.77
C CYS A 21 2.68 -8.23 -1.12
N ALA A 22 3.57 -8.26 -0.12
CA ALA A 22 5.01 -8.39 -0.33
C ALA A 22 5.39 -9.70 -1.05
N ILE A 23 4.76 -10.82 -0.67
CA ILE A 23 4.94 -12.12 -1.34
C ILE A 23 4.44 -12.03 -2.79
N TRP A 24 3.28 -11.38 -3.02
CA TRP A 24 2.75 -11.19 -4.36
C TRP A 24 3.69 -10.37 -5.24
N MET A 25 4.26 -9.27 -4.72
CA MET A 25 5.24 -8.44 -5.45
C MET A 25 6.45 -9.27 -5.90
N LYS A 26 7.00 -10.12 -5.03
CA LYS A 26 8.10 -11.05 -5.41
C LYS A 26 7.68 -12.01 -6.51
N LYS A 27 6.45 -12.52 -6.49
CA LYS A 27 5.91 -13.41 -7.53
C LYS A 27 5.74 -12.71 -8.88
N GLN A 28 5.51 -11.39 -8.88
CA GLN A 28 5.49 -10.59 -10.11
C GLN A 28 6.89 -10.28 -10.65
N GLY A 29 7.96 -10.69 -9.96
CA GLY A 29 9.34 -10.41 -10.36
C GLY A 29 9.84 -9.02 -9.97
N ILE A 30 9.09 -8.27 -9.15
CA ILE A 30 9.52 -6.98 -8.63
C ILE A 30 10.66 -7.22 -7.63
N LYS A 31 11.77 -6.51 -7.83
CA LYS A 31 13.01 -6.66 -7.05
C LYS A 31 13.38 -5.37 -6.35
N SER A 32 14.32 -5.48 -5.41
CA SER A 32 14.91 -4.32 -4.74
C SER A 32 15.51 -3.37 -5.78
N GLY A 33 15.26 -2.07 -5.60
CA GLY A 33 15.65 -1.01 -6.55
C GLY A 33 14.64 -0.74 -7.67
N ASP A 34 13.64 -1.60 -7.88
CA ASP A 34 12.50 -1.24 -8.73
C ASP A 34 11.61 -0.19 -8.02
N PHE A 35 10.71 0.43 -8.78
CA PHE A 35 9.75 1.40 -8.26
C PHE A 35 8.29 0.98 -8.49
N ILE A 36 7.43 1.34 -7.54
CA ILE A 36 5.98 1.23 -7.67
C ILE A 36 5.33 2.61 -7.51
N GLY A 37 4.21 2.82 -8.19
CA GLY A 37 3.31 3.96 -7.97
C GLY A 37 2.13 3.53 -7.11
N ILE A 38 1.75 4.37 -6.15
CA ILE A 38 0.52 4.19 -5.37
C ILE A 38 -0.40 5.36 -5.72
N TYR A 39 -1.50 5.07 -6.42
CA TYR A 39 -2.53 6.06 -6.77
C TYR A 39 -3.86 5.58 -6.20
N THR A 40 -4.28 6.18 -5.10
CA THR A 40 -5.50 5.82 -4.40
C THR A 40 -5.95 6.94 -3.47
N GLN A 41 -7.24 6.95 -3.14
CA GLN A 41 -7.77 7.81 -2.08
C GLN A 41 -7.45 7.24 -0.69
N ASN A 42 -7.84 7.95 0.37
CA ASN A 42 -7.64 7.45 1.73
C ASN A 42 -8.57 6.25 2.01
N HIS A 43 -8.00 5.06 2.13
CA HIS A 43 -8.68 3.84 2.59
C HIS A 43 -7.78 3.03 3.54
N LEU A 44 -8.37 2.05 4.23
CA LEU A 44 -7.63 1.22 5.22
C LEU A 44 -6.47 0.40 4.62
N ASP A 45 -6.47 0.17 3.31
CA ASP A 45 -5.42 -0.59 2.63
C ASP A 45 -4.37 0.30 1.95
N THR A 46 -4.48 1.64 2.02
CA THR A 46 -3.50 2.55 1.40
C THR A 46 -2.07 2.28 1.88
N PHE A 47 -1.92 1.86 3.15
CA PHE A 47 -0.62 1.53 3.75
C PHE A 47 -0.10 0.12 3.45
N VAL A 48 -0.95 -0.79 2.96
CA VAL A 48 -0.57 -2.17 2.65
C VAL A 48 0.56 -2.24 1.62
N PRO A 49 0.48 -1.59 0.43
CA PRO A 49 1.57 -1.62 -0.55
C PRO A 49 2.82 -0.86 -0.07
N VAL A 50 2.66 0.15 0.78
CA VAL A 50 3.80 0.89 1.38
C VAL A 50 4.66 -0.04 2.24
N ILE A 51 4.03 -0.75 3.18
CA ILE A 51 4.75 -1.69 4.06
C ILE A 51 5.33 -2.86 3.26
N ALA A 52 4.58 -3.37 2.28
CA ALA A 52 5.05 -4.42 1.40
C ALA A 52 6.31 -4.01 0.61
N ALA A 53 6.36 -2.76 0.12
CA ALA A 53 7.53 -2.21 -0.56
C ALA A 53 8.74 -2.12 0.38
N VAL A 54 8.53 -1.66 1.63
CA VAL A 54 9.58 -1.60 2.66
C VAL A 54 10.17 -2.98 2.94
N PHE A 55 9.34 -4.02 3.08
CA PHE A 55 9.82 -5.39 3.30
C PHE A 55 10.66 -5.94 2.15
N ASN A 56 10.46 -5.44 0.94
CA ASN A 56 11.13 -5.91 -0.28
C ASN A 56 12.26 -4.99 -0.76
N GLY A 57 12.49 -3.83 -0.12
CA GLY A 57 13.46 -2.83 -0.59
C GLY A 57 13.05 -2.14 -1.89
N ILE A 58 11.74 -2.02 -2.15
CA ILE A 58 11.19 -1.37 -3.34
C ILE A 58 10.96 0.11 -3.05
N ILE A 59 11.27 0.97 -4.02
CA ILE A 59 10.99 2.41 -3.93
C ILE A 59 9.51 2.64 -4.25
N PHE A 60 8.75 3.32 -3.38
CA PHE A 60 7.36 3.64 -3.66
C PHE A 60 7.17 5.15 -3.80
N HIS A 61 6.36 5.53 -4.78
CA HIS A 61 5.95 6.91 -5.00
C HIS A 61 4.44 7.00 -4.74
N PRO A 62 3.99 7.67 -3.67
CA PRO A 62 2.58 7.98 -3.50
C PRO A 62 2.21 9.15 -4.41
N TRP A 63 1.26 8.92 -5.30
CA TRP A 63 0.70 9.93 -6.19
C TRP A 63 -0.58 10.45 -5.55
N GLY A 64 -0.65 11.76 -5.34
CA GLY A 64 -1.88 12.41 -4.90
C GLY A 64 -2.95 12.30 -5.97
N ASP A 65 -4.21 12.26 -5.54
CA ASP A 65 -5.34 12.43 -6.44
C ASP A 65 -5.33 13.89 -6.94
N ILE A 66 -4.93 14.09 -8.19
CA ILE A 66 -4.91 15.42 -8.83
C ILE A 66 -6.30 15.86 -9.31
N SER A 67 -7.31 15.00 -9.19
CA SER A 67 -8.67 15.30 -9.68
C SER A 67 -9.52 16.08 -8.68
N SER A 68 -9.00 16.40 -7.49
CA SER A 68 -9.68 17.22 -6.48
C SER A 68 -9.32 18.71 -6.50
N ASP A 69 -8.56 19.17 -7.51
CA ASP A 69 -8.24 20.59 -7.73
C ASP A 69 -9.26 21.31 -8.66
N GLU A 70 -10.45 20.72 -8.88
CA GLU A 70 -11.64 21.39 -9.47
C GLU A 70 -12.69 21.76 -8.43
#